data_AF-A0A7J7IK29-F1
#
_entry.id   AF-A0A7J7IK29-F1
#
_cell.length_a   1.000
_cell.length_b   1.000
_cell.length_c   1.000
_cell.angle_alpha   90.00
_cell.angle_beta   90.00
_cell.angle_gamma   90.00
#
_symmetry.space_group_name_H-M   'P 1'
#
loop_
_entity.id
_entity.type
_entity.pdbx_description
1 polymer ?
#
loop_
_entity_poly.entity_id
_entity_poly.type
_entity_poly.pdbx_seq_one_letter_code
_entity_poly.pdbx_strand_id
1 'polypeptide(L)'
;MLWHPARKRPQRSQVIGLFHGLSRLVLLISIGWALLVLARVLAEEAAMGANEIHSATGAVPLQNPFEAQRQSLELQRAQLLHDVRTGRIDLREPSVREKLQKLDEALLRLQPLIERNPANVPTEVQAPNARQKASTVQTSEHLHRGHELGEPLPIECLTPDRTSWEPMPCRDRQEPVVVRFGVDTAFHCSWLLDTDAVYALVRDAVAMQRSIHCRVPLDNERTAGHLRFFAPVTITLWGIAEGSHLHVNTHVNFVFHAHRGYILGAAAYSVRDHFQVVQPGGVLNLHGKVHWFDGHAFVPYVHEPFRMPPAVAQRLAGVALALWSVTLGLSVGVFTLLYQRVLKVRLIRRFDPSFKIE
;
A
#
# COMPACT_ATOMS: atom_id res chain seq x y z
N MET A 1 82.39 23.77 50.44
CA MET A 1 82.45 23.82 48.96
C MET A 1 81.45 22.82 48.41
N LEU A 2 80.26 23.27 48.00
CA LEU A 2 79.23 22.43 47.38
C LEU A 2 78.83 23.09 46.06
N TRP A 3 79.26 22.47 44.97
CA TRP A 3 79.13 22.95 43.61
C TRP A 3 77.80 22.40 43.05
N HIS A 4 76.80 23.27 42.86
CA HIS A 4 75.54 22.89 42.22
C HIS A 4 75.59 23.19 40.72
N PRO A 5 75.35 22.20 39.83
CA PRO A 5 75.32 22.44 38.40
C PRO A 5 74.00 23.10 37.99
N ALA A 6 74.11 24.20 37.24
CA ALA A 6 72.99 24.90 36.63
C ALA A 6 72.31 24.00 35.57
N ARG A 7 71.12 23.48 35.89
CA ARG A 7 70.24 22.81 34.90
C ARG A 7 69.70 23.84 33.90
N LYS A 8 70.20 23.77 32.66
CA LYS A 8 69.60 24.46 31.50
C LYS A 8 68.14 24.01 31.34
N ARG A 9 67.20 24.95 31.52
CA ARG A 9 65.78 24.72 31.23
C ARG A 9 65.61 24.58 29.70
N PRO A 10 64.97 23.51 29.20
CA PRO A 10 64.74 23.35 27.77
C PRO A 10 63.82 24.47 27.24
N GLN A 11 64.18 25.00 26.07
CA GLN A 11 63.42 26.01 25.32
C GLN A 11 61.98 25.54 25.08
N ARG A 12 61.03 26.14 25.80
CA ARG A 12 59.59 25.81 25.78
C ARG A 12 58.87 26.32 24.52
N SER A 13 59.55 27.07 23.63
CA SER A 13 58.95 27.73 22.46
C SER A 13 58.68 26.80 21.27
N GLN A 14 59.35 25.64 21.17
CA GLN A 14 59.17 24.74 20.02
C GLN A 14 57.96 23.80 20.14
N VAL A 15 57.47 23.51 21.35
CA VAL A 15 56.35 22.56 21.55
C VAL A 15 54.99 23.19 21.22
N ILE A 16 54.85 24.51 21.32
CA ILE A 16 53.56 25.20 21.08
C ILE A 16 53.22 25.28 19.59
N GLY A 17 54.24 25.41 18.71
CA GLY A 17 54.04 25.48 17.26
C GLY A 17 53.48 24.17 16.66
N LEU A 18 53.92 23.02 17.17
CA LEU A 18 53.48 21.69 16.70
C LEU A 18 51.98 21.44 16.93
N PHE A 19 51.43 21.89 18.07
CA PHE A 19 50.00 21.70 18.37
C PHE A 19 49.07 22.57 17.52
N HIS A 20 49.50 23.77 17.14
CA HIS A 20 48.73 24.62 16.21
C HIS A 20 48.73 24.08 14.78
N GLY A 21 49.84 23.47 14.34
CA GLY A 21 49.91 22.79 13.05
C GLY A 21 48.94 21.60 12.95
N LEU A 22 48.95 20.73 13.96
CA LEU A 22 48.10 19.54 14.01
C LEU A 22 46.59 19.88 14.04
N SER A 23 46.18 20.89 14.81
CA SER A 23 44.76 21.28 14.88
C SER A 23 44.23 21.82 13.55
N ARG A 24 45.05 22.57 12.80
CA ARG A 24 44.68 23.06 11.47
C ARG A 24 44.62 21.93 10.45
N LEU A 25 45.56 20.98 10.53
CA LEU A 25 45.58 19.81 9.66
C LEU A 25 44.33 18.94 9.84
N VAL A 26 43.93 18.66 11.08
CA VAL A 26 42.72 17.85 11.36
C VAL A 26 41.45 18.55 10.85
N LEU A 27 41.34 19.87 11.03
CA LEU A 27 40.19 20.63 10.52
C LEU A 27 40.13 20.59 8.98
N LEU A 28 41.27 20.78 8.29
CA LEU A 28 41.34 20.72 6.84
C LEU A 28 41.02 19.33 6.28
N ILE A 29 41.50 18.27 6.95
CA ILE A 29 41.16 16.89 6.58
C ILE A 29 39.66 16.65 6.75
N SER A 30 39.05 17.16 7.84
CA SER A 30 37.62 17.01 8.12
C SER A 30 36.75 17.72 7.08
N ILE A 31 37.10 18.95 6.72
CA ILE A 31 36.41 19.72 5.67
C ILE A 31 36.60 19.04 4.31
N GLY A 32 37.80 18.58 3.99
CA GLY A 32 38.08 17.86 2.75
C GLY A 32 37.26 16.58 2.63
N TRP A 33 37.13 15.81 3.71
CA TRP A 33 36.29 14.61 3.75
C TRP A 33 34.81 14.93 3.56
N ALA A 34 34.29 15.97 4.24
CA ALA A 34 32.90 16.39 4.09
C ALA A 34 32.59 16.84 2.65
N LEU A 35 33.48 17.61 2.03
CA LEU A 35 33.34 18.05 0.64
C LEU A 35 33.43 16.88 -0.34
N LEU A 36 34.31 15.89 -0.09
CA LEU A 36 34.43 14.70 -0.93
C LEU A 36 33.15 13.84 -0.87
N VAL A 37 32.57 13.66 0.32
CA VAL A 37 31.30 12.93 0.48
C VAL A 37 30.17 13.67 -0.22
N LEU A 38 30.08 14.99 -0.04
CA LEU A 38 29.07 15.81 -0.71
C LEU A 38 29.21 15.76 -2.25
N ALA A 39 30.44 15.86 -2.75
CA ALA A 39 30.73 15.76 -4.18
C ALA A 39 30.38 14.38 -4.75
N ARG A 40 30.61 13.28 -3.99
CA ARG A 40 30.18 11.94 -4.41
C ARG A 40 28.67 11.82 -4.49
N VAL A 41 27.93 12.33 -3.50
CA VAL A 41 26.46 12.30 -3.50
C VAL A 41 25.91 13.09 -4.70
N LEU A 42 26.45 14.29 -4.95
CA LEU A 42 26.05 15.11 -6.10
C LEU A 42 26.43 14.47 -7.45
N ALA A 43 27.58 13.80 -7.53
CA ALA A 43 28.00 13.11 -8.74
C ALA A 43 27.14 11.86 -9.03
N GLU A 44 26.72 11.13 -8.00
CA GLU A 44 25.78 10.02 -8.15
C GLU A 44 24.39 10.51 -8.58
N GLU A 45 23.89 11.62 -8.04
CA GLU A 45 22.66 12.27 -8.54
C GLU A 45 22.77 12.67 -10.02
N ALA A 46 23.88 13.31 -10.40
CA ALA A 46 24.10 13.75 -11.78
C ALA A 46 24.24 12.57 -12.76
N ALA A 47 24.89 11.47 -12.35
CA ALA A 47 25.05 10.27 -13.18
C ALA A 47 23.72 9.52 -13.37
N MET A 48 22.83 9.54 -12.37
CA MET A 48 21.52 8.88 -12.48
C MET A 48 20.55 9.68 -13.35
N GLY A 49 20.57 11.01 -13.28
CA GLY A 49 19.77 11.86 -14.19
C GLY A 49 20.18 11.72 -15.67
N ALA A 50 21.43 11.31 -15.94
CA ALA A 50 21.92 11.08 -17.31
C ALA A 50 21.61 9.66 -17.83
N ASN A 51 21.54 8.65 -16.96
CA ASN A 51 21.27 7.26 -17.36
C ASN A 51 19.79 6.93 -17.58
N GLU A 52 18.86 7.76 -17.09
CA GLU A 52 17.43 7.60 -17.38
C GLU A 52 17.06 7.95 -18.84
N ILE A 53 17.95 8.60 -19.60
CA ILE A 53 17.69 9.01 -21.00
C ILE A 53 18.28 8.02 -22.03
N HIS A 54 19.17 7.09 -21.63
CA HIS A 54 19.90 6.24 -22.58
C HIS A 54 19.87 4.72 -22.33
N SER A 55 19.06 4.21 -21.40
CA SER A 55 18.94 2.75 -21.18
C SER A 55 17.60 2.16 -21.67
N ALA A 56 17.22 2.48 -22.91
CA ALA A 56 16.09 1.86 -23.63
C ALA A 56 16.53 0.91 -24.76
N THR A 57 17.80 0.51 -24.81
CA THR A 57 18.32 -0.41 -25.83
C THR A 57 19.10 -1.54 -25.18
N GLY A 58 18.44 -2.68 -24.91
CA GLY A 58 19.14 -3.95 -24.80
C GLY A 58 18.72 -4.94 -23.72
N ALA A 59 17.66 -4.70 -22.95
CA ALA A 59 17.03 -5.79 -22.20
C ALA A 59 16.05 -6.49 -23.14
N VAL A 60 16.39 -7.69 -23.60
CA VAL A 60 15.40 -8.57 -24.26
C VAL A 60 14.29 -8.78 -23.21
N PRO A 61 13.07 -8.26 -23.45
CA PRO A 61 12.00 -8.40 -22.46
C PRO A 61 11.82 -9.91 -22.23
N LEU A 62 11.78 -10.30 -20.95
CA LEU A 62 11.40 -11.66 -20.57
C LEU A 62 10.01 -11.92 -21.15
N GLN A 63 9.98 -12.55 -22.32
CA GLN A 63 8.76 -12.74 -23.06
C GLN A 63 7.84 -13.63 -22.23
N ASN A 64 6.62 -13.16 -22.01
CA ASN A 64 5.61 -13.86 -21.22
C ASN A 64 5.50 -15.31 -21.74
N PRO A 65 5.70 -16.35 -20.91
CA PRO A 65 5.67 -17.74 -21.36
C PRO A 65 4.34 -18.11 -22.03
N PHE A 66 3.24 -17.47 -21.64
CA PHE A 66 1.93 -17.66 -22.26
C PHE A 66 1.83 -17.04 -23.67
N GLU A 67 2.56 -15.94 -23.94
CA GLU A 67 2.63 -15.35 -25.27
C GLU A 67 3.46 -16.19 -26.22
N ALA A 68 4.61 -16.72 -25.76
CA ALA A 68 5.40 -17.66 -26.55
C ALA A 68 4.59 -18.91 -26.91
N GLN A 69 3.81 -19.44 -25.95
CA GLN A 69 2.92 -20.57 -26.19
C GLN A 69 1.79 -20.23 -27.17
N ARG A 70 1.17 -19.05 -27.06
CA ARG A 70 0.16 -18.58 -28.01
C ARG A 70 0.72 -18.43 -29.43
N GLN A 71 1.89 -17.81 -29.58
CA GLN A 71 2.55 -17.66 -30.88
C GLN A 71 2.85 -19.02 -31.53
N SER A 72 3.28 -20.00 -30.74
CA SER A 72 3.50 -21.37 -31.23
C SER A 72 2.21 -22.02 -31.76
N LEU A 73 1.10 -21.88 -31.04
CA LEU A 73 -0.21 -22.42 -31.45
C LEU A 73 -0.78 -21.70 -32.67
N GLU A 74 -0.66 -20.37 -32.75
CA GLU A 74 -1.05 -19.57 -33.91
C GLU A 74 -0.26 -19.97 -35.16
N LEU A 75 1.05 -20.22 -35.02
CA LEU A 75 1.89 -20.72 -36.11
C LEU A 75 1.43 -22.10 -36.60
N GLN A 76 1.17 -23.04 -35.69
CA GLN A 76 0.67 -24.38 -36.04
C GLN A 76 -0.68 -24.31 -36.76
N ARG A 77 -1.59 -23.44 -36.30
CA ARG A 77 -2.88 -23.21 -36.93
C ARG A 77 -2.72 -22.60 -38.33
N ALA A 78 -1.87 -21.58 -38.47
CA ALA A 78 -1.62 -20.93 -39.75
C ALA A 78 -1.01 -21.90 -40.78
N GLN A 79 -0.09 -22.75 -40.34
CA GLN A 79 0.51 -23.78 -41.20
C GLN A 79 -0.51 -24.82 -41.67
N LEU A 80 -1.37 -25.31 -40.75
CA LEU A 80 -2.44 -26.25 -41.10
C LEU A 80 -3.42 -25.65 -42.12
N LEU A 81 -3.81 -24.38 -41.93
CA LEU A 81 -4.69 -23.68 -42.88
C LEU A 81 -4.01 -23.41 -44.24
N HIS A 82 -2.70 -23.19 -44.26
CA HIS A 82 -1.93 -23.05 -45.49
C HIS A 82 -1.88 -24.37 -46.29
N ASP A 83 -1.63 -25.49 -45.61
CA ASP A 83 -1.62 -26.81 -46.25
C ASP A 83 -3.01 -27.20 -46.80
N VAL A 84 -4.08 -26.82 -46.11
CA VAL A 84 -5.46 -26.95 -46.62
C VAL A 84 -5.68 -26.08 -47.86
N ARG A 85 -5.23 -24.81 -47.84
CA ARG A 85 -5.41 -23.89 -48.97
C ARG A 85 -4.63 -24.32 -50.22
N THR A 86 -3.46 -24.93 -50.04
CA THR A 86 -2.63 -25.43 -51.14
C THR A 86 -3.07 -26.80 -51.66
N GLY A 87 -4.13 -27.38 -51.08
CA GLY A 87 -4.64 -28.70 -51.47
C GLY A 87 -3.74 -29.86 -51.06
N ARG A 88 -2.76 -29.63 -50.18
CA ARG A 88 -1.90 -30.69 -49.62
C ARG A 88 -2.64 -31.57 -48.61
N ILE A 89 -3.63 -31.00 -47.94
CA ILE A 89 -4.44 -31.67 -46.92
C ILE A 89 -5.93 -31.36 -47.21
N ASP A 90 -6.79 -32.37 -47.16
CA ASP A 90 -8.23 -32.18 -47.36
C ASP A 90 -8.91 -31.82 -46.03
N LEU A 91 -9.59 -30.67 -45.98
CA LEU A 91 -10.39 -30.23 -44.83
C LEU A 91 -11.58 -31.15 -44.54
N ARG A 92 -11.97 -32.02 -45.48
CA ARG A 92 -13.01 -33.04 -45.27
C ARG A 92 -12.51 -34.19 -44.40
N GLU A 93 -11.20 -34.36 -44.25
CA GLU A 93 -10.65 -35.40 -43.40
C GLU A 93 -10.98 -35.10 -41.92
N PRO A 94 -11.60 -36.05 -41.19
CA PRO A 94 -12.04 -35.82 -39.81
C PRO A 94 -10.88 -35.53 -38.85
N SER A 95 -9.71 -36.13 -39.08
CA SER A 95 -8.48 -35.91 -38.31
C SER A 95 -8.02 -34.45 -38.35
N VAL A 96 -8.14 -33.80 -39.51
CA VAL A 96 -7.74 -32.40 -39.75
C VAL A 96 -8.71 -31.45 -39.06
N ARG A 97 -10.01 -31.73 -39.12
CA ARG A 97 -11.05 -30.96 -38.42
C ARG A 97 -10.88 -31.03 -36.91
N GLU A 98 -10.65 -32.22 -36.37
CA GLU A 98 -10.42 -32.42 -34.94
C GLU A 98 -9.15 -31.67 -34.48
N LYS A 99 -8.07 -31.72 -35.27
CA LYS A 99 -6.83 -31.01 -34.96
C LYS A 99 -7.02 -29.49 -34.98
N LEU A 100 -7.75 -28.95 -35.95
CA LEU A 100 -8.05 -27.52 -36.03
C LEU A 100 -8.92 -27.08 -34.84
N GLN A 101 -9.94 -27.87 -34.48
CA GLN A 101 -10.79 -27.62 -33.33
C GLN A 101 -10.00 -27.59 -32.01
N LYS A 102 -9.06 -28.52 -31.81
CA LYS A 102 -8.18 -28.54 -30.63
C LYS A 102 -7.26 -27.32 -30.54
N LEU A 103 -6.76 -26.85 -31.69
CA LEU A 103 -5.94 -25.63 -31.74
C LEU A 103 -6.77 -24.38 -31.38
N ASP A 104 -7.98 -24.28 -31.92
CA ASP A 104 -8.89 -23.17 -31.59
C ASP A 104 -9.30 -23.18 -30.11
N GLU A 105 -9.60 -24.35 -29.54
CA GLU A 105 -9.91 -24.50 -28.10
C GLU A 105 -8.72 -24.14 -27.21
N ALA A 106 -7.50 -24.55 -27.58
CA ALA A 106 -6.29 -24.20 -26.85
C ALA A 106 -6.01 -22.70 -26.85
N LEU A 107 -6.22 -22.02 -27.99
CA LEU A 107 -6.10 -20.57 -28.09
C LEU A 107 -7.12 -19.85 -27.22
N LEU A 108 -8.38 -20.29 -27.23
CA LEU A 108 -9.43 -19.73 -26.37
C LEU A 108 -9.15 -19.89 -24.88
N ARG A 109 -8.53 -21.00 -24.46
CA ARG A 109 -8.12 -21.22 -23.06
C ARG A 109 -6.96 -20.31 -22.62
N LEU A 110 -6.07 -19.95 -23.53
CA LEU A 110 -4.92 -19.07 -23.23
C LEU A 110 -5.31 -17.59 -23.17
N GLN A 111 -6.33 -17.16 -23.91
CA GLN A 111 -6.81 -15.77 -23.97
C GLN A 111 -6.98 -15.13 -22.56
N PRO A 112 -7.77 -15.68 -21.62
CA PRO A 112 -7.95 -15.05 -20.31
C PRO A 112 -6.69 -15.05 -19.44
N LEU A 113 -5.74 -15.96 -19.69
CA LEU A 113 -4.47 -16.01 -18.95
C LEU A 113 -3.51 -14.90 -19.41
N ILE A 114 -3.56 -14.55 -20.69
CA ILE A 114 -2.78 -13.45 -21.28
C ILE A 114 -3.36 -12.10 -20.85
N GLU A 115 -4.70 -11.97 -20.86
CA GLU A 115 -5.39 -10.73 -20.44
C GLU A 115 -5.23 -10.44 -18.94
N ARG A 116 -5.09 -11.49 -18.12
CA ARG A 116 -4.83 -11.35 -16.68
C ARG A 116 -3.35 -11.18 -16.33
N ASN A 117 -2.43 -11.26 -17.30
CA ASN A 117 -1.02 -11.04 -16.99
C ASN A 117 -0.79 -9.54 -16.70
N PRO A 118 -0.31 -9.18 -15.50
CA PRO A 118 -0.03 -7.78 -15.15
C PRO A 118 0.96 -7.09 -16.09
N ALA A 119 1.81 -7.83 -16.80
CA ALA A 119 2.72 -7.29 -17.81
C ALA A 119 2.01 -6.77 -19.08
N ASN A 120 0.78 -7.22 -19.33
CA ASN A 120 -0.02 -6.88 -20.51
C ASN A 120 -1.11 -5.84 -20.24
N VAL A 121 -1.23 -5.38 -18.98
CA VAL A 121 -2.06 -4.22 -18.66
C VAL A 121 -1.41 -3.04 -19.38
N PRO A 122 -2.08 -2.38 -20.34
CA PRO A 122 -1.50 -1.27 -21.06
C PRO A 122 -0.99 -0.24 -20.06
N THR A 123 0.31 0.04 -20.10
CA THR A 123 0.96 1.09 -19.32
C THR A 123 0.56 2.47 -19.85
N GLU A 124 -0.73 2.73 -20.01
CA GLU A 124 -1.28 3.96 -20.59
C GLU A 124 -1.34 5.10 -19.55
N VAL A 125 -0.70 4.94 -18.38
CA VAL A 125 -0.73 5.95 -17.30
C VAL A 125 0.62 6.68 -17.10
N GLN A 126 1.68 6.37 -17.85
CA GLN A 126 3.00 7.01 -17.60
C GLN A 126 3.79 7.43 -18.85
N ALA A 127 3.15 8.08 -19.82
CA ALA A 127 3.87 8.96 -20.75
C ALA A 127 3.56 10.43 -20.39
N PRO A 128 4.50 11.19 -19.78
CA PRO A 128 4.30 12.61 -19.58
C PRO A 128 4.33 13.30 -20.94
N ASN A 129 3.15 13.77 -21.38
CA ASN A 129 2.97 14.48 -22.63
C ASN A 129 3.93 15.68 -22.73
N ALA A 130 4.86 15.56 -23.67
CA ALA A 130 5.58 16.70 -24.20
C ALA A 130 4.57 17.64 -24.88
N ARG A 131 4.36 18.80 -24.26
CA ARG A 131 4.13 20.08 -24.94
C ARG A 131 2.82 20.21 -25.74
N GLN A 132 1.68 19.97 -25.09
CA GLN A 132 0.43 20.63 -25.50
C GLN A 132 0.25 21.94 -24.74
N LYS A 133 0.18 23.03 -25.50
CA LYS A 133 -0.11 24.39 -25.01
C LYS A 133 -1.44 24.41 -24.28
N ALA A 134 -1.41 24.95 -23.06
CA ALA A 134 -2.52 25.10 -22.14
C ALA A 134 -3.76 25.73 -22.78
N SER A 135 -4.79 24.90 -22.97
CA SER A 135 -6.18 25.33 -22.89
C SER A 135 -6.66 24.88 -21.52
N THR A 136 -6.85 25.84 -20.61
CA THR A 136 -7.32 25.61 -19.24
C THR A 136 -8.83 25.31 -19.28
N VAL A 137 -9.19 24.16 -19.84
CA VAL A 137 -10.51 23.57 -19.58
C VAL A 137 -10.43 23.03 -18.16
N GLN A 138 -11.06 23.72 -17.22
CA GLN A 138 -11.35 23.18 -15.90
C GLN A 138 -12.37 22.04 -16.08
N THR A 139 -11.90 20.87 -16.53
CA THR A 139 -12.59 19.64 -16.22
C THR A 139 -12.52 19.52 -14.71
N SER A 140 -13.64 19.74 -14.03
CA SER A 140 -13.79 19.34 -12.63
C SER A 140 -13.69 17.82 -12.60
N GLU A 141 -12.46 17.30 -12.62
CA GLU A 141 -12.21 15.90 -12.35
C GLU A 141 -12.77 15.64 -10.96
N HIS A 142 -13.80 14.79 -10.90
CA HIS A 142 -14.33 14.26 -9.66
C HIS A 142 -13.22 13.43 -9.03
N LEU A 143 -12.40 14.10 -8.20
CA LEU A 143 -11.29 13.47 -7.52
C LEU A 143 -11.85 12.66 -6.36
N HIS A 144 -12.21 11.41 -6.66
CA HIS A 144 -12.60 10.45 -5.64
C HIS A 144 -11.47 10.31 -4.61
N ARG A 145 -11.81 10.41 -3.33
CA ARG A 145 -10.89 10.17 -2.23
C ARG A 145 -11.09 8.74 -1.73
N GLY A 146 -10.07 7.90 -1.87
CA GLY A 146 -10.06 6.59 -1.24
C GLY A 146 -10.18 6.67 0.29
N HIS A 147 -10.75 5.64 0.90
CA HIS A 147 -10.84 5.48 2.34
C HIS A 147 -9.46 5.32 2.97
N GLU A 148 -9.31 5.86 4.18
CA GLU A 148 -8.13 5.66 5.00
C GLU A 148 -8.25 4.38 5.83
N LEU A 149 -7.11 3.74 6.14
CA LEU A 149 -7.11 2.55 6.99
C LEU A 149 -7.72 2.86 8.36
N GLY A 150 -8.68 2.02 8.77
CA GLY A 150 -9.39 2.18 10.04
C GLY A 150 -10.55 3.17 10.01
N GLU A 151 -10.80 3.83 8.87
CA GLU A 151 -11.91 4.76 8.70
C GLU A 151 -13.26 4.05 8.91
N PRO A 152 -14.20 4.64 9.68
CA PRO A 152 -15.53 4.08 9.86
C PRO A 152 -16.36 4.10 8.56
N LEU A 153 -16.84 2.93 8.17
CA LEU A 153 -17.75 2.73 7.05
C LEU A 153 -19.14 2.31 7.56
N PRO A 154 -20.16 3.18 7.42
CA PRO A 154 -21.52 2.79 7.74
C PRO A 154 -22.02 1.76 6.72
N ILE A 155 -22.67 0.70 7.22
CA ILE A 155 -23.46 -0.20 6.37
C ILE A 155 -24.89 0.33 6.35
N GLU A 156 -25.41 0.62 5.16
CA GLU A 156 -26.80 1.02 4.96
C GLU A 156 -27.59 -0.15 4.38
N CYS A 157 -28.73 -0.49 4.96
CA CYS A 157 -29.62 -1.53 4.48
C CYS A 157 -30.92 -0.94 3.94
N LEU A 158 -31.42 -1.56 2.87
CA LEU A 158 -32.72 -1.24 2.30
C LEU A 158 -33.80 -1.63 3.31
N THR A 159 -34.70 -0.71 3.61
CA THR A 159 -35.80 -0.93 4.55
C THR A 159 -36.72 -2.09 4.11
N PRO A 160 -37.47 -2.72 5.04
CA PRO A 160 -38.35 -3.84 4.71
C PRO A 160 -39.36 -3.53 3.58
N ASP A 161 -39.84 -2.29 3.51
CA ASP A 161 -40.75 -1.75 2.48
C ASP A 161 -40.06 -1.35 1.16
N ARG A 162 -38.71 -1.40 1.10
CA ARG A 162 -37.88 -1.13 -0.07
C ARG A 162 -37.88 0.33 -0.55
N THR A 163 -38.20 1.28 0.32
CA THR A 163 -38.35 2.68 -0.07
C THR A 163 -37.12 3.52 0.25
N SER A 164 -36.38 3.20 1.31
CA SER A 164 -35.23 3.98 1.78
C SER A 164 -34.05 3.09 2.14
N TRP A 165 -32.86 3.71 2.15
CA TRP A 165 -31.64 3.11 2.68
C TRP A 165 -31.39 3.72 4.05
N GLU A 166 -31.36 2.88 5.07
CA GLU A 166 -31.18 3.29 6.47
C GLU A 166 -29.96 2.58 7.05
N PRO A 167 -29.31 3.14 8.09
CA PRO A 167 -28.21 2.43 8.74
C PRO A 167 -28.66 1.04 9.20
N MET A 168 -27.79 0.04 9.02
CA MET A 168 -28.08 -1.35 9.39
C MET A 168 -28.51 -1.40 10.88
N PRO A 169 -29.69 -1.94 11.18
CA PRO A 169 -30.23 -1.91 12.54
C PRO A 169 -29.36 -2.75 13.46
N CYS A 170 -29.03 -2.21 14.64
CA CYS A 170 -28.25 -2.91 15.65
C CYS A 170 -28.52 -2.39 17.05
N ARG A 171 -29.15 -3.20 17.89
CA ARG A 171 -29.63 -2.76 19.21
C ARG A 171 -28.52 -2.53 20.23
N ASP A 172 -27.48 -3.37 20.22
CA ASP A 172 -26.44 -3.34 21.26
C ASP A 172 -25.55 -2.08 21.19
N ARG A 173 -25.66 -1.32 20.10
CA ARG A 173 -24.92 -0.09 19.91
C ARG A 173 -25.92 1.05 19.78
N GLN A 174 -25.72 2.10 20.58
CA GLN A 174 -26.41 3.38 20.36
C GLN A 174 -26.01 4.03 19.02
N GLU A 175 -24.98 3.48 18.37
CA GLU A 175 -24.45 3.89 17.09
C GLU A 175 -24.74 2.85 16.01
N PRO A 176 -24.91 3.26 14.75
CA PRO A 176 -25.14 2.34 13.63
C PRO A 176 -24.00 1.33 13.46
N VAL A 177 -24.26 0.22 12.77
CA VAL A 177 -23.19 -0.75 12.45
C VAL A 177 -22.14 -0.05 11.58
N VAL A 178 -20.92 -0.03 12.10
CA VAL A 178 -19.75 0.52 11.43
C VAL A 178 -18.70 -0.57 11.30
N VAL A 179 -18.25 -0.83 10.08
CA VAL A 179 -17.05 -1.61 9.81
C VAL A 179 -15.88 -0.64 9.58
N ARG A 180 -14.67 -1.02 9.97
CA ARG A 180 -13.48 -0.18 9.76
C ARG A 180 -12.77 -0.59 8.49
N PHE A 181 -12.51 0.34 7.59
CA PHE A 181 -11.88 0.05 6.31
C PHE A 181 -10.51 -0.61 6.50
N GLY A 182 -10.30 -1.76 5.86
CA GLY A 182 -9.04 -2.52 5.90
C GLY A 182 -8.66 -3.11 7.26
N VAL A 183 -9.58 -3.16 8.24
CA VAL A 183 -9.30 -3.73 9.57
C VAL A 183 -10.19 -4.95 9.81
N ASP A 184 -9.55 -6.10 9.94
CA ASP A 184 -10.22 -7.34 10.33
C ASP A 184 -10.76 -7.22 11.76
N THR A 185 -12.06 -7.48 11.94
CA THR A 185 -12.74 -7.31 13.23
C THR A 185 -13.79 -8.38 13.46
N ALA A 186 -14.21 -8.56 14.71
CA ALA A 186 -15.39 -9.36 15.03
C ALA A 186 -16.66 -8.52 14.81
N PHE A 187 -17.66 -9.13 14.18
CA PHE A 187 -18.99 -8.58 14.02
C PHE A 187 -19.91 -9.17 15.09
N HIS A 188 -20.68 -8.32 15.77
CA HIS A 188 -21.72 -8.70 16.72
C HIS A 188 -22.85 -7.69 16.61
N CYS A 189 -24.07 -8.17 16.44
CA CYS A 189 -25.22 -7.31 16.28
C CYS A 189 -26.55 -7.98 16.68
N SER A 190 -27.37 -7.26 17.43
CA SER A 190 -28.70 -7.73 17.85
C SER A 190 -29.80 -7.02 17.09
N TRP A 191 -30.63 -7.76 16.37
CA TRP A 191 -31.78 -7.28 15.61
C TRP A 191 -33.05 -7.44 16.41
N LEU A 192 -33.76 -6.35 16.64
CA LEU A 192 -35.08 -6.39 17.26
C LEU A 192 -36.13 -6.70 16.17
N LEU A 193 -36.92 -7.75 16.37
CA LEU A 193 -38.00 -8.15 15.46
C LEU A 193 -39.35 -7.65 15.98
N ASP A 194 -39.42 -6.37 16.36
CA ASP A 194 -40.57 -5.73 16.99
C ASP A 194 -41.75 -5.48 16.05
N THR A 195 -41.48 -5.34 14.75
CA THR A 195 -42.50 -5.12 13.72
C THR A 195 -42.68 -6.35 12.84
N ASP A 196 -43.91 -6.58 12.39
CA ASP A 196 -44.25 -7.67 11.46
C ASP A 196 -43.44 -7.58 10.15
N ALA A 197 -43.12 -6.36 9.70
CA ALA A 197 -42.34 -6.14 8.48
C ALA A 197 -40.89 -6.63 8.62
N VAL A 198 -40.26 -6.40 9.77
CA VAL A 198 -38.88 -6.87 10.04
C VAL A 198 -38.87 -8.38 10.25
N TYR A 199 -39.84 -8.92 11.00
CA TYR A 199 -39.97 -10.38 11.18
C TYR A 199 -40.20 -11.09 9.83
N ALA A 200 -41.09 -10.56 8.98
CA ALA A 200 -41.33 -11.09 7.65
C ALA A 200 -40.09 -11.02 6.76
N LEU A 201 -39.32 -9.93 6.80
CA LEU A 201 -38.04 -9.82 6.08
C LEU A 201 -37.07 -10.95 6.49
N VAL A 202 -36.91 -11.21 7.78
CA VAL A 202 -36.02 -12.28 8.28
C VAL A 202 -36.54 -13.66 7.90
N ARG A 203 -37.85 -13.91 8.03
CA ARG A 203 -38.48 -15.17 7.60
C ARG A 203 -38.23 -15.44 6.11
N ASP A 204 -38.48 -14.45 5.26
CA ASP A 204 -38.32 -14.58 3.81
C ASP A 204 -36.84 -14.75 3.44
N ALA A 205 -35.92 -14.14 4.18
CA ALA A 205 -34.48 -14.34 4.02
C ALA A 205 -34.01 -15.74 4.40
N VAL A 206 -34.49 -16.25 5.53
CA VAL A 206 -34.23 -17.63 5.96
C VAL A 206 -34.80 -18.65 4.96
N ALA A 207 -35.97 -18.38 4.40
CA ALA A 207 -36.59 -19.21 3.36
C ALA A 207 -35.97 -19.04 1.97
N MET A 208 -34.91 -18.23 1.83
CA MET A 208 -34.26 -17.90 0.55
C MET A 208 -35.20 -17.27 -0.50
N GLN A 209 -36.32 -16.70 -0.05
CA GLN A 209 -37.30 -16.01 -0.92
C GLN A 209 -36.91 -14.55 -1.16
N ARG A 210 -36.12 -13.96 -0.26
CA ARG A 210 -35.69 -12.56 -0.33
C ARG A 210 -34.35 -12.36 0.36
N SER A 211 -33.35 -11.81 -0.30
CA SER A 211 -32.13 -11.38 0.39
C SER A 211 -32.28 -10.04 1.10
N ILE A 212 -31.50 -9.83 2.17
CA ILE A 212 -31.36 -8.51 2.79
C ILE A 212 -30.31 -7.75 1.98
N HIS A 213 -30.74 -6.63 1.38
CA HIS A 213 -29.87 -5.79 0.56
C HIS A 213 -29.33 -4.65 1.39
N CYS A 214 -28.02 -4.57 1.47
CA CYS A 214 -27.28 -3.47 2.08
C CYS A 214 -26.27 -2.90 1.08
N ARG A 215 -25.59 -1.84 1.47
CA ARG A 215 -24.60 -1.15 0.67
C ARG A 215 -23.59 -0.45 1.57
N VAL A 216 -22.38 -0.26 1.07
CA VAL A 216 -21.30 0.48 1.73
C VAL A 216 -20.74 1.53 0.77
N PRO A 217 -20.29 2.69 1.26
CA PRO A 217 -19.74 3.74 0.41
C PRO A 217 -18.44 3.26 -0.26
N LEU A 218 -18.35 3.42 -1.58
CA LEU A 218 -17.21 2.95 -2.37
C LEU A 218 -15.95 3.81 -2.16
N ASP A 219 -16.16 5.10 -1.91
CA ASP A 219 -15.16 6.12 -1.63
C ASP A 219 -15.53 6.97 -0.38
N ASN A 220 -14.63 7.83 0.06
CA ASN A 220 -14.81 8.73 1.19
C ASN A 220 -15.25 10.14 0.74
N GLU A 221 -16.02 10.25 -0.35
CA GLU A 221 -16.43 11.55 -0.84
C GLU A 221 -17.61 12.09 -0.01
N ARG A 222 -17.29 12.79 1.08
CA ARG A 222 -18.29 13.42 1.95
C ARG A 222 -18.95 14.65 1.31
N THR A 223 -18.26 15.28 0.36
CA THR A 223 -18.52 16.64 -0.15
C THR A 223 -19.16 16.73 -1.53
N ALA A 224 -19.30 15.64 -2.29
CA ALA A 224 -19.94 15.71 -3.60
C ALA A 224 -21.46 15.72 -3.44
N GLY A 225 -22.05 16.90 -3.58
CA GLY A 225 -23.48 17.16 -3.36
C GLY A 225 -24.47 16.35 -4.18
N HIS A 226 -24.08 15.41 -5.06
CA HIS A 226 -25.07 14.67 -5.87
C HIS A 226 -24.78 13.20 -6.21
N LEU A 227 -23.58 12.64 -6.06
CA LEU A 227 -23.31 11.25 -6.48
C LEU A 227 -22.35 10.53 -5.52
N ARG A 228 -22.92 9.81 -4.55
CA ARG A 228 -22.17 8.82 -3.75
C ARG A 228 -22.29 7.46 -4.41
N PHE A 229 -21.16 6.83 -4.70
CA PHE A 229 -21.13 5.47 -5.19
C PHE A 229 -21.15 4.49 -4.03
N PHE A 230 -21.90 3.41 -4.17
CA PHE A 230 -22.00 2.38 -3.15
C PHE A 230 -21.71 1.02 -3.75
N ALA A 231 -20.95 0.20 -3.03
CA ALA A 231 -20.82 -1.22 -3.32
C ALA A 231 -21.98 -1.97 -2.65
N PRO A 232 -22.74 -2.81 -3.38
CA PRO A 232 -23.82 -3.59 -2.80
C PRO A 232 -23.26 -4.67 -1.88
N VAL A 233 -23.98 -4.95 -0.78
CA VAL A 233 -23.72 -6.03 0.17
C VAL A 233 -24.99 -6.83 0.31
N THR A 234 -24.98 -8.10 -0.07
CA THR A 234 -26.15 -8.97 0.11
C THR A 234 -25.92 -9.86 1.31
N ILE A 235 -26.82 -9.80 2.30
CA ILE A 235 -26.79 -10.67 3.48
C ILE A 235 -27.75 -11.84 3.25
N THR A 236 -27.19 -13.05 3.27
CA THR A 236 -27.94 -14.30 3.20
C THR A 236 -28.04 -14.91 4.59
N LEU A 237 -29.27 -15.08 5.08
CA LEU A 237 -29.54 -15.81 6.32
C LEU A 237 -29.87 -17.25 5.97
N TRP A 238 -29.43 -18.16 6.82
CA TRP A 238 -29.75 -19.58 6.69
C TRP A 238 -30.52 -20.05 7.90
N GLY A 239 -31.46 -20.97 7.73
CA GLY A 239 -32.36 -21.34 8.81
C GLY A 239 -33.51 -22.23 8.36
N ILE A 240 -34.46 -22.41 9.28
CA ILE A 240 -35.74 -23.10 9.06
C ILE A 240 -36.84 -22.17 9.55
N ALA A 241 -37.84 -21.93 8.70
CA ALA A 241 -39.03 -21.18 9.08
C ALA A 241 -40.12 -22.16 9.53
N GLU A 242 -40.54 -22.06 10.78
CA GLU A 242 -41.70 -22.77 11.32
C GLU A 242 -42.87 -21.80 11.52
N GLY A 243 -44.09 -22.34 11.69
CA GLY A 243 -45.31 -21.52 11.73
C GLY A 243 -45.32 -20.47 12.86
N SER A 244 -44.69 -20.77 14.00
CA SER A 244 -44.69 -19.88 15.18
C SER A 244 -43.34 -19.20 15.45
N HIS A 245 -42.25 -19.67 14.85
CA HIS A 245 -40.89 -19.20 15.13
C HIS A 245 -39.92 -19.54 13.99
N LEU A 246 -38.75 -18.92 14.01
CA LEU A 246 -37.66 -19.15 13.07
C LEU A 246 -36.48 -19.79 13.80
N HIS A 247 -35.87 -20.81 13.20
CA HIS A 247 -34.54 -21.27 13.58
C HIS A 247 -33.53 -20.59 12.67
N VAL A 248 -32.86 -19.55 13.15
CA VAL A 248 -31.94 -18.74 12.34
C VAL A 248 -30.50 -19.05 12.71
N ASN A 249 -29.67 -19.32 11.71
CA ASN A 249 -28.23 -19.42 11.89
C ASN A 249 -27.66 -18.04 12.20
N THR A 250 -26.98 -17.91 13.33
CA THR A 250 -26.53 -16.64 13.87
C THR A 250 -25.16 -16.20 13.36
N HIS A 251 -24.40 -17.08 12.72
CA HIS A 251 -23.02 -16.78 12.30
C HIS A 251 -22.98 -16.24 10.85
N VAL A 252 -22.69 -14.95 10.69
CA VAL A 252 -22.59 -14.21 9.43
C VAL A 252 -21.23 -13.54 9.32
N ASN A 253 -20.47 -13.90 8.27
CA ASN A 253 -19.18 -13.31 7.95
C ASN A 253 -19.33 -12.28 6.83
N PHE A 254 -18.57 -11.19 6.94
CA PHE A 254 -18.43 -10.18 5.91
C PHE A 254 -17.06 -10.28 5.27
N VAL A 255 -17.02 -10.17 3.96
CA VAL A 255 -15.80 -10.13 3.16
C VAL A 255 -15.81 -8.89 2.29
N PHE A 256 -14.72 -8.14 2.36
CA PHE A 256 -14.49 -6.95 1.58
C PHE A 256 -13.25 -7.13 0.71
N HIS A 257 -13.37 -6.78 -0.56
CA HIS A 257 -12.26 -6.62 -1.48
C HIS A 257 -12.00 -5.14 -1.66
N ALA A 258 -10.76 -4.70 -1.46
CA ALA A 258 -10.39 -3.30 -1.57
C ALA A 258 -9.04 -3.15 -2.26
N HIS A 259 -8.83 -2.02 -2.94
CA HIS A 259 -7.53 -1.68 -3.52
C HIS A 259 -7.31 -0.18 -3.46
N ARG A 260 -6.15 0.25 -2.93
CA ARG A 260 -5.76 1.67 -2.83
C ARG A 260 -6.83 2.59 -2.20
N GLY A 261 -7.50 2.13 -1.14
CA GLY A 261 -8.54 2.90 -0.46
C GLY A 261 -9.95 2.74 -1.05
N TYR A 262 -10.12 2.05 -2.18
CA TYR A 262 -11.44 1.86 -2.81
C TYR A 262 -11.99 0.47 -2.53
N ILE A 263 -13.28 0.38 -2.27
CA ILE A 263 -13.97 -0.92 -2.14
C ILE A 263 -14.29 -1.43 -3.56
N LEU A 264 -13.75 -2.57 -3.91
CA LEU A 264 -14.00 -3.24 -5.19
C LEU A 264 -15.25 -4.12 -5.12
N GLY A 265 -15.53 -4.69 -3.95
CA GLY A 265 -16.67 -5.57 -3.74
C GLY A 265 -16.84 -5.94 -2.28
N ALA A 266 -18.06 -6.33 -1.93
CA ALA A 266 -18.40 -6.72 -0.58
C ALA A 266 -19.48 -7.80 -0.60
N ALA A 267 -19.39 -8.76 0.32
CA ALA A 267 -20.34 -9.86 0.44
C ALA A 267 -20.51 -10.25 1.91
N ALA A 268 -21.71 -10.75 2.24
CA ALA A 268 -21.99 -11.34 3.53
C ALA A 268 -22.57 -12.74 3.35
N TYR A 269 -22.02 -13.71 4.06
CA TYR A 269 -22.44 -15.10 3.96
C TYR A 269 -22.59 -15.71 5.35
N SER A 270 -23.58 -16.57 5.51
CA SER A 270 -23.75 -17.33 6.74
C SER A 270 -22.90 -18.60 6.74
N VAL A 271 -22.38 -18.97 7.92
CA VAL A 271 -21.64 -20.22 8.14
C VAL A 271 -22.41 -21.05 9.13
N ARG A 272 -22.72 -22.31 8.79
CA ARG A 272 -23.44 -23.21 9.71
C ARG A 272 -22.69 -23.36 11.03
N ASP A 273 -23.25 -22.79 12.09
CA ASP A 273 -22.63 -22.84 13.42
C ASP A 273 -23.72 -23.03 14.49
N HIS A 274 -24.37 -21.93 14.89
CA HIS A 274 -25.37 -21.92 15.96
C HIS A 274 -26.72 -21.44 15.44
N PHE A 275 -27.80 -22.14 15.83
CA PHE A 275 -29.17 -21.74 15.51
C PHE A 275 -29.83 -21.13 16.73
N GLN A 276 -30.44 -19.96 16.55
CA GLN A 276 -31.28 -19.32 17.53
C GLN A 276 -32.75 -19.46 17.12
N VAL A 277 -33.59 -19.84 18.08
CA VAL A 277 -35.04 -19.78 17.93
C VAL A 277 -35.50 -18.34 18.18
N VAL A 278 -36.18 -17.73 17.21
CA VAL A 278 -36.68 -16.36 17.30
C VAL A 278 -38.17 -16.30 16.96
N GLN A 279 -38.93 -15.59 17.78
CA GLN A 279 -40.38 -15.35 17.61
C GLN A 279 -40.64 -13.87 17.28
N PRO A 280 -41.84 -13.51 16.78
CA PRO A 280 -42.24 -12.11 16.66
C PRO A 280 -42.07 -11.36 18.00
N GLY A 281 -41.52 -10.14 17.95
CA GLY A 281 -41.14 -9.37 19.14
C GLY A 281 -39.81 -9.79 19.79
N GLY A 282 -39.17 -10.86 19.29
CA GLY A 282 -37.90 -11.37 19.80
C GLY A 282 -36.67 -10.57 19.35
N VAL A 283 -35.49 -11.05 19.76
CA VAL A 283 -34.19 -10.48 19.37
C VAL A 283 -33.37 -11.56 18.65
N LEU A 284 -32.91 -11.28 17.44
CA LEU A 284 -31.99 -12.13 16.68
C LEU A 284 -30.56 -11.63 16.87
N ASN A 285 -29.69 -12.45 17.46
CA ASN A 285 -28.29 -12.09 17.71
C ASN A 285 -27.41 -12.64 16.58
N LEU A 286 -26.87 -11.77 15.74
CA LEU A 286 -25.92 -12.11 14.69
C LEU A 286 -24.49 -11.88 15.16
N HIS A 287 -23.57 -12.75 14.77
CA HIS A 287 -22.14 -12.59 15.04
C HIS A 287 -21.29 -13.16 13.91
N GLY A 288 -19.99 -12.83 13.87
CA GLY A 288 -19.05 -13.41 12.92
C GLY A 288 -17.78 -12.60 12.76
N LYS A 289 -17.15 -12.68 11.60
CA LYS A 289 -15.91 -11.98 11.26
C LYS A 289 -16.09 -11.05 10.07
N VAL A 290 -15.38 -9.94 10.12
CA VAL A 290 -15.17 -9.02 8.99
C VAL A 290 -13.74 -9.25 8.50
N HIS A 291 -13.59 -9.62 7.25
CA HIS A 291 -12.31 -9.85 6.59
C HIS A 291 -12.12 -8.92 5.41
N TRP A 292 -10.89 -8.44 5.24
CA TRP A 292 -10.47 -7.60 4.12
C TRP A 292 -9.44 -8.30 3.26
N PHE A 293 -9.57 -8.14 1.95
CA PHE A 293 -8.61 -8.66 0.96
C PHE A 293 -8.16 -7.57 -0.02
N ASP A 294 -6.91 -7.66 -0.49
CA ASP A 294 -6.35 -6.73 -1.49
C ASP A 294 -6.67 -7.16 -2.92
N GLY A 295 -7.22 -6.22 -3.69
CA GLY A 295 -7.62 -6.43 -5.07
C GLY A 295 -8.70 -7.50 -5.21
N HIS A 296 -8.57 -8.34 -6.24
CA HIS A 296 -9.48 -9.45 -6.53
C HIS A 296 -9.00 -10.81 -5.99
N ALA A 297 -7.87 -10.81 -5.26
CA ALA A 297 -7.31 -12.03 -4.70
C ALA A 297 -7.75 -12.21 -3.24
N PHE A 298 -7.66 -13.43 -2.71
CA PHE A 298 -7.86 -13.71 -1.28
C PHE A 298 -6.55 -13.51 -0.48
N VAL A 299 -5.82 -12.44 -0.81
CA VAL A 299 -4.63 -12.02 -0.05
C VAL A 299 -5.12 -11.05 1.01
N PRO A 300 -4.83 -11.28 2.31
CA PRO A 300 -5.27 -10.37 3.37
C PRO A 300 -4.92 -8.93 3.04
N TYR A 301 -5.83 -7.99 3.31
CA TYR A 301 -5.61 -6.57 3.13
C TYR A 301 -4.63 -6.07 4.18
N VAL A 302 -3.36 -6.43 4.01
CA VAL A 302 -2.27 -5.84 4.77
C VAL A 302 -2.02 -4.51 4.10
N HIS A 303 -2.43 -3.42 4.76
CA HIS A 303 -1.85 -2.14 4.44
C HIS A 303 -0.38 -2.27 4.78
N GLU A 304 0.46 -2.59 3.78
CA GLU A 304 1.89 -2.51 3.99
C GLU A 304 2.15 -1.08 4.46
N PRO A 305 2.58 -0.87 5.72
CA PRO A 305 2.86 0.47 6.19
C PRO A 305 3.85 1.05 5.19
N PHE A 306 3.49 2.16 4.55
CA PHE A 306 4.19 2.73 3.38
C PHE A 306 5.66 2.30 3.36
N ARG A 307 5.94 1.21 2.61
CA ARG A 307 7.29 0.73 2.49
C ARG A 307 7.92 1.63 1.46
N MET A 308 8.67 2.63 1.95
CA MET A 308 9.57 3.36 1.08
C MET A 308 10.35 2.34 0.27
N PRO A 309 10.40 2.48 -1.07
CA PRO A 309 11.19 1.58 -1.90
C PRO A 309 12.58 1.46 -1.29
N PRO A 310 13.16 0.25 -1.19
CA PRO A 310 14.40 0.04 -0.44
C PRO A 310 15.52 0.98 -0.90
N ALA A 311 15.55 1.35 -2.18
CA ALA A 311 16.45 2.36 -2.72
C ALA A 311 16.23 3.76 -2.12
N VAL A 312 14.98 4.21 -1.99
CA VAL A 312 14.63 5.51 -1.38
C VAL A 312 14.95 5.50 0.12
N ALA A 313 14.62 4.42 0.81
CA ALA A 313 14.92 4.26 2.23
C ALA A 313 16.44 4.30 2.49
N GLN A 314 17.24 3.59 1.68
CA GLN A 314 18.70 3.63 1.76
C GLN A 314 19.27 5.03 1.48
N ARG A 315 18.72 5.75 0.49
CA ARG A 315 19.14 7.13 0.19
C ARG A 315 18.85 8.07 1.36
N LEU A 316 17.64 8.02 1.92
CA LEU A 316 17.26 8.86 3.06
C LEU A 316 18.10 8.51 4.30
N ALA A 317 18.37 7.23 4.54
CA ALA A 317 19.28 6.81 5.61
C ALA A 317 20.71 7.35 5.38
N GLY A 318 21.21 7.30 4.15
CA GLY A 318 22.52 7.85 3.78
C GLY A 318 22.60 9.37 4.01
N VAL A 319 21.58 10.11 3.58
CA VAL A 319 21.47 11.57 3.81
C VAL A 319 21.41 11.89 5.30
N ALA A 320 20.61 11.13 6.06
CA ALA A 320 20.50 11.32 7.51
C ALA A 320 21.84 11.06 8.22
N LEU A 321 22.55 9.98 7.85
CA LEU A 321 23.89 9.67 8.40
C LEU A 321 24.94 10.73 8.02
N ALA A 322 24.89 11.24 6.79
CA ALA A 322 25.78 12.31 6.35
C ALA A 322 25.54 13.60 7.14
N LEU A 323 24.27 14.02 7.30
CA LEU A 323 23.89 15.16 8.11
C LEU A 323 24.36 14.99 9.56
N TRP A 324 24.12 13.82 10.16
CA TRP A 324 24.52 13.53 11.53
C TRP A 324 26.05 13.59 11.71
N SER A 325 26.80 13.06 10.75
CA SER A 325 28.27 13.10 10.75
C SER A 325 28.81 14.53 10.64
N VAL A 326 28.20 15.37 9.78
CA VAL A 326 28.56 16.79 9.66
C VAL A 326 28.26 17.54 10.95
N THR A 327 27.07 17.33 11.55
CA THR A 327 26.72 17.95 12.84
C THR A 327 27.69 17.55 13.96
N LEU A 328 28.06 16.26 14.03
CA LEU A 328 29.05 15.77 15.00
C LEU A 328 30.42 16.43 14.78
N GLY A 329 30.91 16.47 13.53
CA GLY A 329 32.18 17.12 13.20
C GLY A 329 32.22 18.61 13.56
N LEU A 330 31.14 19.35 13.25
CA LEU A 330 31.00 20.75 13.63
C LEU A 330 30.98 20.95 15.15
N SER A 331 30.27 20.08 15.88
CA SER A 331 30.20 20.16 17.36
C SER A 331 31.57 19.96 18.01
N VAL A 332 32.36 19.00 17.54
CA VAL A 332 33.74 18.75 18.00
C VAL A 332 34.64 19.94 17.66
N GLY A 333 34.49 20.51 16.46
CA GLY A 333 35.24 21.71 16.05
C GLY A 333 34.97 22.91 16.96
N VAL A 334 33.70 23.23 17.19
CA VAL A 334 33.28 24.32 18.08
C VAL A 334 33.75 24.09 19.51
N PHE A 335 33.59 22.88 20.04
CA PHE A 335 34.05 22.53 21.38
C PHE A 335 35.57 22.70 21.52
N THR A 336 36.33 22.26 20.52
CA THR A 336 37.80 22.39 20.52
C THR A 336 38.24 23.84 20.52
N LEU A 337 37.59 24.70 19.71
CA LEU A 337 37.87 26.13 19.69
C LEU A 337 37.52 26.82 21.02
N LEU A 338 36.35 26.51 21.58
CA LEU A 338 35.92 27.01 22.88
C LEU A 338 36.88 26.56 23.99
N TYR A 339 37.31 25.30 23.95
CA TYR A 339 38.27 24.77 24.89
C TYR A 339 39.60 25.51 24.81
N GLN A 340 40.17 25.66 23.62
CA GLN A 340 41.47 26.31 23.44
C GLN A 340 41.44 27.81 23.78
N ARG A 341 40.40 28.53 23.38
CA ARG A 341 40.33 29.99 23.51
C ARG A 341 39.81 30.44 24.87
N VAL A 342 38.85 29.73 25.45
CA VAL A 342 38.14 30.17 26.66
C VAL A 342 38.49 29.29 27.84
N LEU A 343 38.20 28.00 27.77
CA LEU A 343 38.30 27.11 28.94
C LEU A 343 39.75 26.93 29.38
N LYS A 344 40.68 26.68 28.45
CA LYS A 344 42.10 26.50 28.73
C LYS A 344 42.69 27.73 29.41
N VAL A 345 42.39 28.93 28.91
CA VAL A 345 42.86 30.19 29.50
C VAL A 345 42.30 30.37 30.92
N ARG A 346 41.00 30.11 31.11
CA ARG A 346 40.36 30.18 32.43
C ARG A 346 40.92 29.14 33.41
N LEU A 347 41.14 27.91 32.96
CA LEU A 347 41.73 26.82 33.74
C LEU A 347 43.14 27.18 34.21
N ILE A 348 43.99 27.67 33.29
CA ILE A 348 45.36 28.09 33.64
C ILE A 348 45.32 29.21 34.67
N ARG A 349 44.51 30.26 34.47
CA ARG A 349 44.37 31.36 35.45
C ARG A 349 43.88 30.90 36.81
N ARG A 350 43.04 29.87 36.86
CA ARG A 350 42.51 29.33 38.12
C ARG A 350 43.57 28.53 38.89
N PHE A 351 44.45 27.81 38.20
CA PHE A 351 45.50 27.00 38.81
C PHE A 351 46.81 27.77 39.04
N ASP A 352 47.07 28.83 38.27
CA ASP A 352 48.22 29.72 38.43
C ASP A 352 47.75 31.19 38.29
N PRO A 353 47.36 31.82 39.40
CA PRO A 353 46.86 33.21 39.40
C PRO A 353 47.95 34.23 39.04
N SER A 354 49.23 33.84 39.04
CA SER A 354 50.35 34.70 38.65
C SER A 354 50.57 34.76 37.14
N PHE A 355 49.89 33.91 36.36
CA PHE A 355 50.00 33.84 34.92
C PHE A 355 49.41 35.08 34.23
N LYS A 356 50.28 36.03 33.85
CA LYS A 356 49.92 37.18 33.00
C LYS A 356 50.05 36.77 31.53
N ILE A 357 48.99 37.04 30.75
CA ILE A 357 49.03 36.91 29.29
C ILE A 357 49.76 38.15 28.78
N GLU A 358 50.96 37.97 28.22
CA GLU A 358 51.62 39.00 27.40
C GLU A 358 50.99 39.06 26.00
#